data_AF-A0A7W3Y7X4-F1
#
_entry.id   AF-A0A7W3Y7X4-F1
#
_cell.length_a   1.000
_cell.length_b   1.000
_cell.length_c   1.000
_cell.angle_alpha   90.00
_cell.angle_beta   90.00
_cell.angle_gamma   90.00
#
_symmetry.space_group_name_H-M   'P 1'
#
loop_
_entity.id
_entity.type
_entity.pdbx_description
1 polymer ?
#
loop_
_entity_poly.entity_id
_entity_poly.type
_entity_poly.pdbx_seq_one_letter_code
_entity_poly.pdbx_strand_id
1 'polypeptide(L)'
;MQEELRQTTNKAEVAIIDDTTGKILTFSNGGIDGEFEIIVTDKKPVPALFQPVGKLANGKYTIKGNYAGTDYREIKLDGAYEIYGNPEDGNVMITRIEGEK
;
A
#
# COMPACT_ATOMS: atom_id res chain seq x y z
N MET A 1 8.77 -11.39 -10.93
CA MET A 1 9.96 -10.73 -10.35
C MET A 1 9.67 -10.54 -8.88
N GLN A 2 10.63 -10.80 -8.00
CA GLN A 2 10.44 -10.96 -6.55
C GLN A 2 10.82 -9.65 -5.83
N GLU A 3 10.22 -8.53 -6.23
CA GLU A 3 10.50 -7.23 -5.62
C GLU A 3 9.54 -6.99 -4.46
N GLU A 4 10.02 -7.26 -3.24
CA GLU A 4 9.39 -6.75 -2.03
C GLU A 4 9.81 -5.30 -1.85
N LEU A 5 8.93 -4.36 -2.20
CA LEU A 5 9.19 -2.95 -1.98
C LEU A 5 8.68 -2.56 -0.60
N ARG A 6 9.58 -2.04 0.25
CA ARG A 6 9.28 -1.60 1.60
C ARG A 6 9.49 -0.10 1.72
N GLN A 7 8.50 0.60 2.28
CA GLN A 7 8.60 2.02 2.54
C GLN A 7 8.11 2.33 3.94
N THR A 8 8.97 2.93 4.76
CA THR A 8 8.70 3.31 6.15
C THR A 8 8.42 4.81 6.25
N THR A 9 7.37 5.23 6.94
CA THR A 9 7.08 6.65 7.26
C THR A 9 6.77 6.84 8.74
N ASN A 10 7.25 7.94 9.33
CA ASN A 10 6.99 8.32 10.73
C ASN A 10 5.84 9.33 10.89
N LYS A 11 5.21 9.75 9.79
CA LYS A 11 3.96 10.51 9.76
C LYS A 11 3.02 9.72 8.86
N ALA A 12 2.15 8.96 9.51
CA ALA A 12 1.59 7.72 8.98
C ALA A 12 0.42 7.95 8.04
N GLU A 13 0.69 8.45 6.84
CA GLU A 13 -0.30 8.47 5.76
C GLU A 13 0.33 7.95 4.47
N VAL A 14 -0.36 7.04 3.79
CA VAL A 14 -0.05 6.58 2.45
C VAL A 14 -1.25 6.87 1.55
N ALA A 15 -0.97 7.47 0.40
CA ALA A 15 -1.95 7.70 -0.64
C ALA A 15 -1.67 6.75 -1.81
N ILE A 16 -2.66 5.94 -2.16
CA ILE A 16 -2.67 5.15 -3.40
C ILE A 16 -3.53 5.91 -4.41
N ILE A 17 -2.90 6.40 -5.46
CA ILE A 17 -3.54 7.20 -6.49
C ILE A 17 -3.78 6.30 -7.70
N ASP A 18 -5.03 6.15 -8.10
CA ASP A 18 -5.39 5.57 -9.40
C ASP A 18 -5.06 6.58 -10.50
N ASP A 19 -4.12 6.23 -11.36
CA ASP A 19 -3.61 7.10 -12.43
C ASP A 19 -4.65 7.28 -13.56
N THR A 20 -5.65 6.39 -13.63
CA THR A 20 -6.70 6.38 -14.66
C THR A 20 -7.90 7.23 -14.24
N THR A 21 -8.32 7.09 -12.99
CA THR A 21 -9.51 7.79 -12.45
C THR A 21 -9.18 9.02 -11.62
N GLY A 22 -7.92 9.18 -11.21
CA GLY A 22 -7.49 10.20 -10.25
C GLY A 22 -7.98 9.94 -8.83
N LYS A 23 -8.58 8.77 -8.56
CA LYS A 23 -9.11 8.42 -7.24
C LYS A 23 -7.95 8.18 -6.27
N ILE A 24 -8.03 8.82 -5.11
CA ILE A 24 -7.01 8.69 -4.07
C ILE A 24 -7.58 7.86 -2.92
N LEU A 25 -6.89 6.78 -2.58
CA LEU A 25 -7.15 5.96 -1.40
C LEU A 25 -6.09 6.23 -0.37
N THR A 26 -6.50 6.84 0.72
CA THR A 26 -5.60 7.23 1.79
C THR A 26 -5.70 6.21 2.93
N PHE A 27 -4.58 5.62 3.32
CA PHE A 27 -4.47 4.78 4.50
C PHE A 27 -3.58 5.48 5.51
N SER A 28 -3.93 5.37 6.78
CA SER A 28 -3.19 6.03 7.84
C SER A 28 -3.25 5.19 9.09
N ASN A 29 -2.17 5.18 9.88
CA ASN A 29 -2.09 4.44 11.15
C ASN A 29 -2.89 5.12 12.28
N GLY A 30 -3.98 5.82 11.97
CA GLY A 30 -4.78 6.56 12.96
C GLY A 30 -4.04 7.67 13.70
N GLY A 31 -2.88 8.13 13.21
CA GLY A 31 -2.07 9.15 13.88
C GLY A 31 -1.24 8.63 15.06
N ILE A 32 -1.06 7.30 15.17
CA ILE A 32 -0.09 6.71 16.10
C ILE A 32 1.31 7.08 15.62
N ASP A 33 2.11 7.71 16.50
CA ASP A 33 3.54 7.90 16.32
C ASP A 33 4.19 6.50 16.26
N GLY A 34 4.59 6.08 15.06
CA GLY A 34 5.12 4.75 14.81
C GLY A 34 5.60 4.57 13.37
N GLU A 35 6.50 3.62 13.18
CA GLU A 35 6.99 3.23 11.85
C GLU A 35 5.86 2.56 11.07
N PHE A 36 5.39 3.21 10.02
CA PHE A 36 4.39 2.65 9.11
C PHE A 36 5.07 2.07 7.88
N GLU A 37 5.02 0.75 7.72
CA GLU A 37 5.59 0.03 6.57
C GLU A 37 4.53 -0.24 5.49
N ILE A 38 4.87 0.08 4.24
CA ILE A 38 4.14 -0.31 3.05
C ILE A 38 4.91 -1.43 2.36
N ILE A 39 4.30 -2.60 2.23
CA ILE A 39 4.92 -3.79 1.65
C ILE A 39 4.20 -4.13 0.35
N VAL A 40 4.84 -3.89 -0.79
CA VAL A 40 4.34 -4.36 -2.08
C VAL A 40 5.00 -5.70 -2.40
N THR A 41 4.21 -6.76 -2.59
CA THR A 41 4.76 -8.09 -2.91
C THR A 41 3.77 -8.97 -3.65
N ASP A 42 4.25 -9.93 -4.45
CA ASP A 42 3.41 -10.97 -5.03
C ASP A 42 3.11 -12.13 -4.04
N LYS A 43 3.68 -12.09 -2.82
CA LYS A 43 3.43 -13.11 -1.79
C LYS A 43 2.09 -12.87 -1.09
N LYS A 44 1.34 -13.94 -0.87
CA LYS A 44 0.12 -13.87 -0.04
C LYS A 44 0.47 -13.46 1.40
N PRO A 45 -0.32 -12.57 2.00
CA PRO A 45 -0.11 -12.15 3.37
C PRO A 45 -0.43 -13.28 4.35
N VAL A 46 0.07 -13.16 5.59
CA VAL A 46 -0.37 -14.02 6.69
C VAL A 46 -1.73 -13.50 7.18
N PRO A 47 -2.84 -14.25 6.99
CA PRO A 47 -4.18 -13.75 7.29
C PRO A 47 -4.42 -13.47 8.78
N ALA A 48 -3.57 -14.02 9.66
CA ALA A 48 -3.60 -13.72 11.09
C ALA A 48 -3.02 -12.34 11.43
N LEU A 49 -2.17 -11.78 10.57
CA LEU A 49 -1.49 -10.49 10.79
C LEU A 49 -2.04 -9.38 9.88
N PHE A 50 -2.55 -9.74 8.70
CA PHE A 50 -2.97 -8.80 7.66
C PHE A 50 -4.38 -9.16 7.20
N GLN A 51 -5.30 -8.20 7.36
CA GLN A 51 -6.70 -8.36 6.97
C GLN A 51 -7.00 -7.56 5.71
N PRO A 52 -7.83 -8.07 4.79
CA PRO A 52 -8.16 -7.35 3.56
C PRO A 52 -8.95 -6.09 3.90
N VAL A 53 -8.42 -4.92 3.50
CA VAL A 53 -9.04 -3.60 3.75
C VAL A 53 -9.53 -2.96 2.46
N GLY A 54 -9.08 -3.42 1.31
CA GLY A 54 -9.49 -2.87 0.02
C GLY A 54 -9.00 -3.69 -1.17
N LYS A 55 -9.58 -3.39 -2.34
CA LYS A 55 -9.20 -3.97 -3.62
C LYS A 55 -8.97 -2.86 -4.64
N LEU A 56 -7.90 -3.00 -5.41
CA LEU A 56 -7.56 -2.20 -6.57
C LEU A 56 -7.85 -3.04 -7.80
N ALA A 57 -8.76 -2.57 -8.65
CA ALA A 57 -9.07 -3.22 -9.92
C ALA A 57 -7.83 -3.22 -10.86
N ASN A 58 -7.88 -3.93 -11.98
CA ASN A 58 -6.78 -3.88 -12.94
C ASN A 58 -6.57 -2.44 -13.47
N GLY A 59 -5.41 -1.85 -13.20
CA GLY A 59 -5.13 -0.47 -13.57
C GLY A 59 -3.71 -0.03 -13.20
N LYS A 60 -3.44 1.26 -13.37
CA LYS A 60 -2.17 1.89 -12.99
C LYS A 60 -2.36 2.66 -11.70
N TYR A 61 -1.50 2.38 -10.73
CA TYR A 61 -1.55 3.02 -9.42
C TYR A 61 -0.21 3.62 -9.05
N THR A 62 -0.22 4.76 -8.40
CA THR A 62 0.96 5.40 -7.82
C THR A 62 0.79 5.45 -6.31
N ILE A 63 1.65 4.74 -5.58
CA ILE A 63 1.68 4.80 -4.12
C ILE A 63 2.66 5.89 -3.71
N LYS A 64 2.20 6.79 -2.84
CA LYS A 64 2.97 7.86 -2.23
C LYS A 64 2.87 7.74 -0.71
N GLY A 65 4.00 7.53 -0.03
CA GLY A 65 4.08 7.75 1.41
C GLY A 65 4.19 9.24 1.69
N ASN A 66 3.28 9.77 2.51
CA ASN A 66 3.19 11.19 2.80
C ASN A 66 3.86 11.47 4.15
N TYR A 67 5.17 11.72 4.13
CA TYR A 67 5.87 12.25 5.30
C TYR A 67 5.80 13.78 5.25
N ALA A 68 5.32 14.43 6.31
CA ALA A 68 5.20 15.89 6.30
C ALA A 68 6.58 16.55 6.09
N GLY A 69 6.85 16.96 4.84
CA GLY A 69 7.98 17.79 4.46
C GLY A 69 9.01 17.19 3.50
N THR A 70 8.94 15.92 3.08
CA THR A 70 9.96 15.34 2.18
C THR A 70 9.36 14.40 1.15
N ASP A 71 9.60 14.68 -0.14
CA ASP A 71 9.25 13.83 -1.28
C ASP A 71 9.79 12.41 -1.11
N TYR A 72 8.90 11.46 -0.85
CA TYR A 72 9.23 10.04 -0.81
C TYR A 72 9.02 9.37 -2.18
N ARG A 73 9.74 8.26 -2.34
CA ARG A 73 9.76 7.39 -3.51
C ARG A 73 8.33 7.02 -3.94
N GLU A 74 7.99 7.37 -5.17
CA GLU A 74 6.73 6.96 -5.79
C GLU A 74 6.84 5.52 -6.27
N ILE A 75 5.91 4.67 -5.85
CA ILE A 75 5.83 3.28 -6.32
C ILE A 75 4.77 3.21 -7.41
N LYS A 76 5.19 2.94 -8.63
CA LYS A 76 4.27 2.74 -9.75
C LYS A 76 3.92 1.26 -9.86
N LEU A 77 2.64 0.98 -9.75
CA LEU A 77 2.03 -0.34 -9.88
C LEU A 77 1.20 -0.41 -11.16
N ASP A 78 1.15 -1.60 -11.76
CA ASP A 78 0.42 -1.89 -12.98
C ASP A 78 -0.17 -3.31 -12.88
N GLY A 79 -1.49 -3.37 -12.79
CA GLY A 79 -2.23 -4.61 -12.55
C GLY A 79 -3.38 -4.45 -11.56
N ALA A 80 -3.98 -5.59 -11.18
CA ALA A 80 -4.93 -5.68 -10.09
C ALA A 80 -4.22 -6.05 -8.78
N TYR A 81 -4.62 -5.44 -7.67
CA TYR A 81 -3.99 -5.63 -6.37
C TYR A 81 -5.01 -5.72 -5.25
N GLU A 82 -4.72 -6.51 -4.23
CA GLU A 82 -5.49 -6.56 -2.99
C GLU A 82 -4.68 -5.89 -1.88
N ILE A 83 -5.36 -5.04 -1.10
CA ILE A 83 -4.75 -4.26 -0.03
C ILE A 83 -5.15 -4.90 1.28
N TYR A 84 -4.15 -5.13 2.13
CA TYR A 84 -4.30 -5.64 3.46
C TYR A 84 -3.73 -4.66 4.47
N GLY A 85 -4.40 -4.50 5.59
CA GLY A 85 -3.94 -3.72 6.73
C GLY A 85 -3.66 -4.61 7.93
N ASN A 86 -2.60 -4.33 8.66
CA ASN A 86 -2.34 -4.91 9.98
C ASN A 86 -3.03 -4.03 11.04
N PRO A 87 -4.01 -4.55 11.80
CA PRO A 87 -4.69 -3.77 12.84
C PRO A 87 -3.82 -3.47 14.07
N GLU A 88 -2.72 -4.20 14.29
CA GLU A 88 -1.84 -4.00 15.45
C GLU A 88 -0.91 -2.79 15.25
N ASP A 89 -0.28 -2.67 14.08
CA ASP A 89 0.75 -1.65 13.81
C ASP A 89 0.35 -0.66 12.71
N GLY A 90 -0.78 -0.89 12.04
CA GLY A 90 -1.25 -0.10 10.90
C GLY A 90 -0.59 -0.41 9.57
N ASN A 91 0.44 -1.27 9.54
CA ASN A 91 1.18 -1.60 8.32
C ASN A 91 0.28 -2.04 7.17
N VAL A 92 0.62 -1.62 5.95
CA VAL A 92 -0.16 -1.92 4.75
C VAL A 92 0.63 -2.85 3.84
N MET A 93 -0.01 -3.93 3.41
CA MET A 93 0.54 -4.89 2.46
C MET A 93 -0.32 -4.90 1.21
N ILE A 94 0.32 -4.75 0.05
CA ILE A 94 -0.35 -4.67 -1.25
C ILE A 94 0.14 -5.85 -2.06
N THR A 95 -0.77 -6.75 -2.39
CA THR A 95 -0.43 -7.97 -3.13
C THR A 95 -1.06 -8.03 -4.48
N ARG A 96 -0.27 -8.40 -5.49
CA ARG A 96 -0.80 -8.57 -6.84
C ARG A 96 -1.82 -9.72 -6.86
N ILE A 97 -2.96 -9.47 -7.49
CA ILE A 97 -3.96 -10.51 -7.73
C ILE A 97 -3.50 -11.31 -8.96
N GLU A 98 -2.95 -12.51 -8.75
CA GLU A 98 -2.60 -13.41 -9.85
C GLU A 98 -3.88 -13.88 -10.57
N GLY A 99 -4.01 -13.52 -11.86
CA GLY A 99 -5.08 -14.03 -12.73
C GLY A 99 -5.88 -12.98 -13.50
N GLU A 100 -5.79 -11.69 -13.14
CA GLU A 100 -6.37 -10.62 -13.95
C GLU A 100 -5.30 -10.10 -14.93
N LYS A 101 -5.39 -10.52 -16.19
CA LYS A 101 -4.49 -10.14 -17.29
C LYS A 101 -5.26 -9.38 -18.36
#